data_AF-A0AAU7NR99-F1
#
_entry.id   AF-A0AAU7NR99-F1
#
_cell.length_a   1.000
_cell.length_b   1.000
_cell.length_c   1.000
_cell.angle_alpha   90.00
_cell.angle_beta   90.00
_cell.angle_gamma   90.00
#
_symmetry.space_group_name_H-M   'P 1'
#
loop_
_entity.id
_entity.type
_entity.pdbx_description
1 polymer ?
#
loop_
_entity_poly.entity_id
_entity_poly.type
_entity_poly.pdbx_seq_one_letter_code
_entity_poly.pdbx_strand_id
1 'polypeptide(L)' 'MGLDHKQALQLARDGHWERAHEMVQPYSDKMACLIHAYLHREEGDLSNAGYWYRRAGEKMPDNTLEAELKRLAALLNAE' A
#
# COMPACT_ATOMS: atom_id res chain seq x y z
N MET A 1 0.29 -18.69 -7.58
CA MET A 1 0.53 -17.37 -8.21
C MET A 1 0.79 -16.40 -7.08
N GLY A 2 1.98 -15.79 -7.06
CA GLY A 2 2.32 -14.76 -6.06
C GLY A 2 1.57 -13.47 -6.35
N LEU A 3 1.52 -12.58 -5.37
CA LEU A 3 1.03 -11.22 -5.55
C LEU A 3 1.93 -10.47 -6.53
N ASP A 4 1.33 -9.79 -7.51
CA ASP A 4 2.02 -8.75 -8.28
C ASP A 4 1.80 -7.40 -7.57
N HIS A 5 2.74 -7.02 -6.71
CA HIS A 5 2.68 -5.76 -5.98
C HIS A 5 2.75 -4.54 -6.90
N LYS A 6 3.42 -4.64 -8.06
CA LYS A 6 3.50 -3.54 -9.04
C LYS A 6 2.14 -3.28 -9.64
N GLN A 7 1.41 -4.33 -10.00
CA GLN A 7 0.04 -4.21 -10.50
C GLN A 7 -0.90 -3.67 -9.41
N ALA A 8 -0.80 -4.13 -8.17
CA ALA A 8 -1.63 -3.62 -7.08
C ALA A 8 -1.39 -2.11 -6.82
N LEU A 9 -0.12 -1.68 -6.79
CA LEU A 9 0.23 -0.27 -6.62
C LEU A 9 -0.20 0.58 -7.83
N GLN A 10 -0.14 0.01 -9.04
CA GLN A 10 -0.63 0.66 -10.26
C GLN A 10 -2.13 0.92 -10.22
N LEU A 11 -2.92 -0.07 -9.76
CA LEU A 11 -4.36 0.11 -9.57
C LEU A 11 -4.66 1.19 -8.53
N ALA A 12 -3.91 1.23 -7.43
CA ALA A 12 -4.03 2.28 -6.43
C ALA A 12 -3.80 3.67 -7.05
N ARG A 13 -2.71 3.83 -7.83
CA ARG A 13 -2.40 5.07 -8.55
C ARG A 13 -3.50 5.52 -9.51
N ASP A 14 -4.14 4.57 -10.18
CA ASP A 14 -5.16 4.84 -11.20
C ASP A 14 -6.55 5.08 -10.59
N GLY A 15 -6.68 5.06 -9.26
CA GLY A 15 -7.95 5.25 -8.56
C GLY A 15 -8.80 3.98 -8.43
N HIS A 16 -8.25 2.81 -8.78
CA HIS A 16 -8.92 1.51 -8.70
C HIS A 16 -8.69 0.83 -7.33
N TRP A 17 -9.03 1.53 -6.25
CA TRP A 17 -8.71 1.14 -4.88
C TRP A 17 -9.31 -0.21 -4.46
N GLU A 18 -10.56 -0.49 -4.85
CA GLU A 18 -11.23 -1.76 -4.55
C GLU A 18 -10.46 -2.95 -5.14
N ARG A 19 -10.04 -2.85 -6.41
CA ARG A 19 -9.26 -3.90 -7.08
C ARG A 19 -7.87 -4.04 -6.47
N ALA A 20 -7.24 -2.93 -6.08
CA ALA A 20 -5.97 -2.98 -5.38
C ALA A 20 -6.11 -3.72 -4.04
N HIS A 21 -7.18 -3.43 -3.27
CA HIS A 21 -7.50 -4.13 -2.03
C HIS A 21 -7.70 -5.63 -2.24
N GLU A 22 -8.52 -6.03 -3.23
CA GLU A 22 -8.74 -7.45 -3.56
C GLU A 22 -7.44 -8.19 -3.83
N MET A 23 -6.51 -7.55 -4.56
CA MET A 23 -5.20 -8.13 -4.86
C MET A 23 -4.35 -8.33 -3.61
N VAL A 24 -4.28 -7.34 -2.72
CA VAL A 24 -3.40 -7.39 -1.54
C VAL A 24 -4.04 -8.09 -0.34
N GLN A 25 -5.36 -8.24 -0.29
CA GLN A 25 -6.12 -8.84 0.82
C GLN A 25 -5.66 -10.24 1.26
N PRO A 26 -5.36 -11.20 0.36
CA PRO A 26 -4.92 -12.53 0.77
C PRO A 26 -3.44 -12.58 1.20
N TYR A 27 -2.69 -11.49 1.07
CA TYR A 27 -1.27 -11.43 1.36
C TYR A 27 -0.99 -10.56 2.59
N SER A 28 0.08 -10.90 3.30
CA SER A 28 0.51 -10.21 4.52
C SER A 28 2.02 -10.00 4.57
N ASP A 29 2.69 -10.14 3.42
CA ASP A 29 4.08 -9.71 3.30
C ASP A 29 4.20 -8.19 3.48
N LYS A 30 5.44 -7.72 3.64
CA LYS A 30 5.72 -6.33 3.95
C LYS A 30 5.12 -5.39 2.91
N MET A 31 5.29 -5.68 1.62
CA MET A 31 4.81 -4.79 0.56
C MET A 31 3.28 -4.83 0.43
N ALA A 32 2.65 -6.01 0.59
CA ALA A 32 1.19 -6.09 0.64
C ALA A 32 0.61 -5.23 1.78
N CYS A 33 1.21 -5.29 2.97
CA CYS A 33 0.79 -4.46 4.10
C CYS A 33 1.00 -2.96 3.85
N LEU A 34 2.11 -2.56 3.23
CA LEU A 34 2.34 -1.15 2.88
C LEU A 34 1.34 -0.62 1.85
N ILE A 35 0.97 -1.44 0.85
CA ILE A 35 -0.06 -1.08 -0.13
C ILE A 35 -1.44 -0.95 0.54
N HIS A 36 -1.82 -1.90 1.41
CA HIS A 36 -3.06 -1.76 2.23
C HIS A 36 -3.05 -0.48 3.05
N ALA A 37 -1.92 -0.16 3.67
CA ALA A 37 -1.79 1.05 4.47
C ALA A 37 -1.98 2.32 3.64
N TYR A 38 -1.40 2.37 2.44
CA TYR A 38 -1.56 3.48 1.50
C TYR A 38 -3.01 3.64 1.05
N LEU A 39 -3.69 2.54 0.68
CA LEU A 39 -5.09 2.57 0.24
C LEU A 39 -6.01 3.17 1.31
N HIS A 40 -5.87 2.74 2.56
CA HIS A 40 -6.65 3.32 3.66
C HIS A 40 -6.30 4.78 3.97
N ARG A 41 -5.06 5.24 3.70
CA ARG A 41 -4.74 6.67 3.80
C ARG A 41 -5.49 7.47 2.73
N GLU A 42 -5.59 6.93 1.52
CA GLU A 42 -6.30 7.56 0.41
C GLU A 42 -7.82 7.61 0.66
N GLU A 43 -8.38 6.58 1.29
CA GLU A 43 -9.78 6.52 1.75
C GLU A 43 -10.08 7.45 2.94
N GLY A 44 -9.05 7.96 3.63
CA GLY A 44 -9.19 8.77 4.85
C GLY A 44 -9.33 7.97 6.15
N ASP A 45 -9.23 6.64 6.10
CA ASP A 45 -9.20 5.77 7.28
C ASP A 45 -7.79 5.67 7.89
N LEU A 46 -7.39 6.76 8.56
CA LEU A 46 -6.07 6.87 9.17
C LEU A 46 -5.80 5.84 10.26
N SER A 47 -6.85 5.35 10.94
CA SER A 47 -6.72 4.33 11.99
C SER A 47 -6.32 2.99 11.39
N ASN A 48 -7.01 2.56 10.34
CA ASN A 48 -6.65 1.32 9.64
C ASN A 48 -5.34 1.45 8.86
N ALA A 49 -5.08 2.60 8.24
CA ALA A 49 -3.77 2.88 7.65
C ALA A 49 -2.63 2.66 8.67
N GLY A 50 -2.76 3.25 9.87
CA GLY A 50 -1.77 3.10 10.94
C GLY A 50 -1.66 1.66 11.46
N TYR A 51 -2.72 0.86 11.42
CA TYR A 51 -2.65 -0.57 11.71
C TYR A 51 -1.81 -1.32 10.68
N TRP A 52 -2.03 -1.09 9.39
CA TRP A 52 -1.30 -1.79 8.33
C TRP A 52 0.16 -1.35 8.20
N TYR A 53 0.48 -0.07 8.41
CA TYR A 53 1.88 0.38 8.52
C TYR A 53 2.61 -0.38 9.64
N ARG A 54 2.00 -0.47 10.83
CA ARG A 54 2.57 -1.22 11.96
C ARG A 54 2.75 -2.70 11.63
N ARG A 55 1.79 -3.30 10.91
CA ARG A 55 1.89 -4.69 10.45
C ARG A 55 3.04 -4.89 9.45
N ALA A 56 3.34 -3.89 8.63
CA ALA A 56 4.53 -3.86 7.78
C ALA A 56 5.84 -3.56 8.53
N GLY A 57 5.79 -3.34 9.85
CA GLY A 57 6.95 -2.96 10.67
C GLY A 57 7.37 -1.50 10.51
N GLU A 58 6.51 -0.64 9.96
CA GLU A 58 6.81 0.77 9.73
C GLU A 58 5.86 1.69 10.50
N LYS A 59 6.29 2.93 10.75
CA LYS A 59 5.41 3.99 11.25
C LYS A 59 4.71 4.63 10.07
N MET A 60 3.47 5.07 10.26
CA MET A 60 2.77 5.85 9.23
C MET A 60 3.58 7.12 8.92
N PRO A 61 3.97 7.35 7.66
CA PRO A 61 4.80 8.48 7.30
C PRO A 61 3.99 9.77 7.27
N ASP A 62 4.63 10.86 7.71
CA ASP A 62 4.09 12.23 7.67
C ASP A 62 4.37 12.91 6.32
N ASN A 63 4.12 12.19 5.23
CA ASN A 63 4.30 12.66 3.86
C ASN A 63 2.94 12.79 3.14
N THR A 64 2.92 13.37 1.94
CA THR A 64 1.71 13.38 1.11
C THR A 64 1.44 11.98 0.53
N LEU A 65 0.20 11.70 0.11
CA LEU A 65 -0.13 10.47 -0.61
C LEU A 65 0.76 10.27 -1.83
N GLU A 66 0.97 11.33 -2.63
CA GLU A 66 1.84 11.25 -3.81
C GLU A 66 3.30 10.89 -3.46
N ALA A 67 3.85 11.47 -2.39
CA ALA A 67 5.19 11.14 -1.93
C ALA A 67 5.27 9.69 -1.42
N GLU A 68 4.22 9.21 -0.76
CA GLU A 68 4.17 7.82 -0.30
C GLU A 68 4.06 6.84 -1.45
N LEU A 69 3.20 7.11 -2.43
CA LEU A 69 3.06 6.29 -3.62
C LEU A 69 4.41 6.16 -4.35
N LYS A 70 5.14 7.27 -4.50
CA LYS A 70 6.51 7.29 -5.07
C LYS A 70 7.48 6.46 -4.24
N ARG A 71 7.41 6.55 -2.91
CA ARG A 71 8.24 5.75 -1.99
C ARG A 71 7.98 4.25 -2.17
N LEU A 72 6.71 3.84 -2.19
CA LEU A 72 6.32 2.44 -2.39
C LEU A 72 6.75 1.92 -3.77
N ALA A 73 6.63 2.73 -4.82
CA ALA A 73 7.11 2.37 -6.15
C ALA A 73 8.63 2.19 -6.19
N ALA A 74 9.38 3.02 -5.46
CA ALA A 74 10.84 2.89 -5.35
C ALA A 74 11.24 1.60 -4.62
N LEU A 75 10.53 1.22 -3.55
CA LEU A 75 10.77 -0.03 -2.83
C LEU A 75 10.61 -1.26 -3.75
N LEU A 76 9.56 -1.29 -4.58
CA LEU A 76 9.30 -2.39 -5.53
C LEU A 76 10.32 -2.53 -6.67
N ASN A 77 11.13 -1.49 -6.91
CA ASN A 77 12.18 -1.50 -7.90
C ASN A 77 13.57 -1.78 -7.29
N ALA A 78 13.65 -1.80 -5.96
CA ALA A 78 14.89 -2.06 -5.21
C ALA A 78 15.02 -3.54 -4.77
N GLU A 79 13.99 -4.36 -4.98
CA GLU A 79 13.97 -5.81 -4.74
C GLU A 79 14.34 -6.63 -5.99
#